data_AF-A0A2E5GX57-F1
#
_entry.id   AF-A0A2E5GX57-F1
#
_cell.length_a   1.000
_cell.length_b   1.000
_cell.length_c   1.000
_cell.angle_alpha   90.00
_cell.angle_beta   90.00
_cell.angle_gamma   90.00
#
_symmetry.space_group_name_H-M   'P 1'
#
loop_
_entity.id
_entity.type
_entity.pdbx_description
1 polymer ?
#
loop_
_entity_poly.entity_id
_entity_poly.type
_entity_poly.pdbx_seq_one_letter_code
_entity_poly.pdbx_strand_id
1 'polypeptide(L)'
;MFNDLISGILWTNGVRKSRRIRIAVRIRNHYLPRTSTGKKVVLAFVLSIILSQPPVVFMIDEKFQGNWLLGFPFLYSYLTIIYFFQIGILIWALRRKV
;
A
#
# COMPACT_ATOMS: atom_id res chain seq x y z
N MET A 1 21.52 62.89 30.96
CA MET A 1 20.97 61.82 31.83
C MET A 1 19.72 61.13 31.27
N PHE A 2 18.88 61.77 30.44
CA PHE A 2 17.70 61.13 29.82
C PHE A 2 18.00 60.45 28.45
N ASN A 3 19.01 60.93 27.72
CA ASN A 3 19.40 60.38 26.40
C ASN A 3 20.08 59.01 26.46
N ASP A 4 20.75 58.67 27.57
CA ASP A 4 21.39 57.36 27.74
C ASP A 4 20.37 56.23 27.96
N LEU A 5 19.19 56.57 28.51
CA LEU A 5 18.12 55.63 28.81
C LEU A 5 17.34 55.23 27.54
N ILE A 6 17.21 56.16 26.57
CA ILE A 6 16.60 55.88 25.26
C ILE A 6 17.55 55.08 24.36
N SER A 7 18.86 55.30 24.48
CA SER A 7 19.89 54.57 23.75
C SER A 7 19.95 53.08 24.15
N GLY A 8 19.72 52.78 25.44
CA GLY A 8 19.65 51.41 25.95
C GLY A 8 18.38 50.65 25.55
N ILE A 9 17.23 51.34 25.47
CA ILE A 9 15.94 50.73 25.10
C ILE A 9 15.87 50.40 23.60
N LEU A 10 16.42 51.26 22.73
CA LEU A 10 16.39 51.06 21.28
C LEU A 10 17.29 49.91 20.78
N TRP A 11 18.25 49.43 21.58
CA TRP A 11 19.13 48.31 21.22
C TRP A 11 18.66 46.94 21.77
N THR A 12 17.45 46.81 22.29
CA THR A 12 16.97 45.49 22.77
C THR A 12 16.12 44.72 21.76
N ASN A 13 15.85 45.30 20.60
CA ASN A 13 15.13 44.65 19.51
C ASN A 13 16.06 43.73 18.72
N GLY A 14 16.63 42.75 19.43
CA GLY A 14 17.24 41.58 18.83
C GLY A 14 16.20 40.92 17.93
N VAL A 15 16.42 41.05 16.62
CA VAL A 15 15.71 40.35 15.57
C VAL A 15 15.83 38.86 15.88
N ARG A 16 14.86 38.32 16.63
CA ARG A 16 14.72 36.88 16.82
C ARG A 16 14.33 36.35 15.46
N LYS A 17 15.35 36.00 14.68
CA LYS A 17 15.25 35.31 13.40
C LYS A 17 14.36 34.12 13.64
N SER A 18 13.08 34.27 13.29
CA SER A 18 12.06 33.25 13.43
C SER A 18 12.53 32.08 12.57
N ARG A 19 13.22 31.16 13.22
CA ARG A 19 13.72 29.94 12.63
C ARG A 19 12.46 29.13 12.39
N ARG A 20 11.81 29.35 11.24
CA ARG A 20 10.74 28.48 10.75
C ARG A 20 11.37 27.10 10.69
N ILE A 21 11.16 26.31 11.73
CA ILE A 21 11.38 24.87 11.70
C ILE A 21 10.33 24.42 10.69
N ARG A 22 10.72 24.37 9.41
CA ARG A 22 10.01 23.55 8.43
C ARG A 22 10.25 22.13 8.90
N ILE A 23 9.46 21.71 9.88
CA ILE A 23 9.15 20.30 10.05
C ILE A 23 8.46 19.97 8.74
N ALA A 24 9.25 19.61 7.74
CA ALA A 24 8.76 18.81 6.66
C ALA A 24 8.27 17.55 7.37
N VAL A 25 6.99 17.54 7.74
CA VAL A 25 6.30 16.32 8.09
C VAL A 25 6.47 15.50 6.82
N ARG A 26 7.49 14.64 6.83
CA ARG A 26 7.70 13.68 5.76
C ARG A 26 6.53 12.74 5.95
N ILE A 27 5.41 13.07 5.28
CA ILE A 27 4.23 12.22 5.23
C ILE A 27 4.73 10.92 4.61
N ARG A 28 5.03 9.97 5.49
CA ARG A 28 5.64 8.71 5.14
C ARG A 28 4.46 7.84 4.77
N ASN A 29 4.16 7.76 3.47
CA ASN A 29 3.03 6.96 3.00
C ASN A 29 3.28 5.49 3.38
N HIS A 30 2.65 5.05 4.47
CA HIS A 30 2.80 3.70 5.02
C HIS A 30 2.05 2.67 4.17
N TYR A 31 1.14 3.12 3.30
CA TYR A 31 0.31 2.27 2.46
C TYR A 31 1.03 1.77 1.20
N LEU A 32 2.22 2.30 0.88
CA LEU A 32 2.99 1.85 -0.28
C LEU A 32 4.11 0.90 0.14
N PRO A 33 4.14 -0.35 -0.37
CA PRO A 33 5.21 -1.28 -0.07
C PRO A 33 6.54 -0.73 -0.59
N ARG A 34 7.44 -0.44 0.35
CA ARG A 34 8.77 0.13 0.07
C ARG A 34 9.75 -0.90 -0.47
N THR A 35 9.51 -2.19 -0.19
CA THR A 35 10.38 -3.30 -0.56
C THR A 35 9.96 -3.90 -1.90
N SER A 36 10.92 -4.28 -2.74
CA SER A 36 10.64 -4.98 -4.01
C SER A 36 9.89 -6.28 -3.79
N THR A 37 10.10 -6.93 -2.63
CA THR A 37 9.35 -8.12 -2.22
C THR A 37 7.89 -7.82 -1.93
N GLY A 38 7.58 -6.76 -1.15
CA GLY A 38 6.20 -6.36 -0.88
C GLY A 38 5.44 -5.97 -2.15
N LYS A 39 6.10 -5.32 -3.10
CA LYS A 39 5.52 -5.04 -4.43
C LYS A 39 5.14 -6.31 -5.18
N LYS A 40 6.00 -7.34 -5.16
CA LYS A 40 5.71 -8.64 -5.79
C LYS A 40 4.52 -9.34 -5.13
N VAL A 41 4.43 -9.30 -3.80
CA VAL A 41 3.29 -9.85 -3.03
C VAL A 41 2.00 -9.15 -3.41
N VAL A 42 1.98 -7.82 -3.38
CA VAL A 42 0.79 -7.04 -3.74
C VAL A 42 0.38 -7.29 -5.18
N LEU A 43 1.34 -7.29 -6.11
CA LEU A 43 1.07 -7.58 -7.52
C LEU A 43 0.49 -8.99 -7.69
N ALA A 44 1.07 -10.01 -7.04
CA ALA A 44 0.56 -11.38 -7.10
C ALA A 44 -0.86 -11.48 -6.52
N PHE A 45 -1.13 -10.81 -5.41
CA PHE A 45 -2.45 -10.78 -4.79
C PHE A 45 -3.49 -10.09 -5.68
N VAL A 46 -3.17 -8.91 -6.22
CA VAL A 46 -4.06 -8.17 -7.13
C VAL A 46 -4.35 -8.97 -8.39
N LEU A 47 -3.34 -9.58 -9.01
CA LEU A 47 -3.55 -10.47 -10.15
C LEU A 47 -4.50 -11.62 -9.78
N SER A 48 -4.29 -12.25 -8.63
CA SER A 48 -5.14 -13.34 -8.17
C SER A 48 -6.58 -12.91 -7.84
N ILE A 49 -6.79 -11.67 -7.40
CA ILE A 49 -8.12 -11.08 -7.18
C ILE A 49 -8.83 -10.84 -8.51
N ILE A 50 -8.11 -10.34 -9.53
CA ILE A 50 -8.65 -10.10 -10.88
C ILE A 50 -9.16 -11.42 -11.48
N LEU A 51 -8.41 -12.51 -11.32
CA LEU A 51 -8.80 -13.86 -11.75
C LEU A 51 -10.12 -14.33 -11.13
N SER A 52 -10.43 -13.94 -9.89
CA SER A 52 -11.69 -14.29 -9.22
C SER A 52 -12.84 -13.30 -9.48
N GLN A 53 -12.65 -12.27 -10.31
CA GLN A 53 -13.72 -11.31 -10.59
C GLN A 53 -14.76 -11.88 -11.57
N PRO A 54 -16.04 -11.47 -11.45
CA PRO A 54 -17.11 -11.96 -12.32
C PRO A 54 -16.78 -11.90 -13.83
N PRO A 55 -16.21 -10.81 -14.38
CA PRO A 55 -15.89 -10.75 -15.81
C PRO A 55 -14.91 -11.85 -16.25
N VAL A 56 -13.86 -12.11 -15.47
CA VAL A 56 -12.85 -13.12 -15.82
C VAL A 56 -13.40 -14.52 -15.63
N VAL A 57 -14.15 -14.74 -14.55
CA VAL A 57 -14.79 -16.03 -14.25
C VAL A 57 -15.78 -16.40 -15.36
N PHE A 58 -16.60 -15.46 -15.85
CA PHE A 58 -17.52 -15.71 -16.95
C PHE A 58 -16.80 -15.94 -18.28
N MET A 59 -15.72 -15.21 -18.59
CA MET A 59 -14.92 -15.49 -19.79
C MET A 59 -14.29 -16.89 -19.77
N ILE A 60 -13.87 -17.36 -18.60
CA ILE A 60 -13.33 -18.71 -18.42
C ILE A 60 -14.46 -19.73 -18.54
N ASP A 61 -15.58 -19.50 -17.86
CA ASP A 61 -16.74 -20.39 -17.90
C ASP A 61 -17.25 -20.56 -19.34
N GLU A 62 -17.41 -19.46 -20.08
CA GLU A 62 -17.80 -19.46 -21.50
C GLU A 62 -16.82 -20.27 -22.37
N LYS A 63 -15.51 -20.18 -22.08
CA LYS A 63 -14.48 -20.91 -22.82
C LYS A 63 -14.43 -22.41 -22.50
N PHE A 64 -14.81 -22.80 -21.29
CA PHE A 64 -14.70 -24.17 -20.79
C PHE A 64 -16.05 -24.82 -20.50
N GLN A 65 -17.15 -24.27 -21.04
CA GLN A 65 -18.52 -24.75 -20.82
C GLN A 65 -18.60 -26.27 -20.99
N GLY A 66 -19.05 -26.94 -19.93
CA GLY A 66 -19.25 -28.40 -19.93
C GLY A 66 -18.01 -29.24 -19.65
N ASN A 67 -16.84 -28.65 -19.34
CA ASN A 67 -15.70 -29.43 -18.87
C ASN A 67 -15.86 -29.84 -17.41
N TRP A 68 -15.75 -31.15 -17.19
CA TRP A 68 -15.72 -31.75 -15.87
C TRP A 68 -14.27 -32.09 -15.55
N LEU A 69 -13.78 -31.55 -14.44
CA LEU A 69 -12.43 -31.86 -13.93
C LEU A 69 -12.59 -32.77 -12.73
N LEU A 70 -12.08 -34.01 -12.81
CA LEU A 70 -12.14 -34.99 -11.72
C LEU A 70 -13.58 -35.25 -11.18
N GLY A 71 -14.59 -35.16 -12.05
CA GLY A 71 -16.00 -35.35 -11.67
C GLY A 71 -16.67 -34.13 -11.02
N PHE A 72 -15.96 -33.00 -10.90
CA PHE A 72 -16.52 -31.72 -10.47
C PHE A 72 -16.57 -30.72 -11.63
N PRO A 73 -17.49 -29.75 -11.61
CA PRO A 73 -17.53 -28.71 -12.63
C PRO A 73 -16.23 -27.89 -12.57
N PHE A 74 -15.55 -27.77 -13.72
CA PHE A 74 -14.22 -27.16 -13.83
C PHE A 74 -14.13 -25.79 -13.12
N LEU A 75 -15.19 -25.00 -13.23
CA LEU A 75 -15.28 -23.68 -12.61
C LEU A 75 -15.04 -23.71 -11.09
N TYR A 76 -15.62 -24.70 -10.37
CA TYR A 76 -15.45 -24.81 -8.93
C TYR A 76 -14.02 -25.21 -8.56
N SER A 77 -13.40 -26.14 -9.29
CA SER A 77 -12.01 -26.53 -9.06
C SER A 77 -11.06 -25.37 -9.35
N TYR A 78 -11.30 -24.62 -10.43
CA TYR A 78 -10.56 -23.42 -10.77
C TYR A 78 -10.62 -22.37 -9.64
N LEU A 79 -11.83 -22.02 -9.20
CA LEU A 79 -12.04 -21.07 -8.10
C LEU A 79 -11.39 -21.55 -6.80
N THR A 80 -11.49 -22.84 -6.50
CA THR A 80 -10.86 -23.46 -5.33
C THR A 80 -9.34 -23.23 -5.34
N ILE A 81 -8.68 -23.49 -6.47
CA ILE A 81 -7.24 -23.28 -6.63
C ILE A 81 -6.89 -21.80 -6.45
N ILE A 82 -7.65 -20.89 -7.05
CA ILE A 82 -7.43 -19.44 -6.92
C ILE A 82 -7.57 -18.99 -5.47
N TYR A 83 -8.59 -19.45 -4.74
CA TYR A 83 -8.74 -19.10 -3.32
C TYR A 83 -7.61 -19.63 -2.46
N PHE A 84 -7.18 -20.88 -2.65
CA PHE A 84 -5.99 -21.40 -1.97
C PHE A 84 -4.74 -20.59 -2.29
N PHE A 85 -4.60 -20.15 -3.54
CA PHE A 85 -3.49 -19.29 -3.95
C PHE A 85 -3.51 -17.93 -3.25
N GLN A 86 -4.68 -17.30 -3.12
CA GLN A 86 -4.85 -16.04 -2.37
C GLN A 86 -4.44 -16.20 -0.90
N ILE A 87 -4.92 -17.26 -0.24
CA ILE A 87 -4.55 -17.59 1.15
C ILE A 87 -3.04 -17.85 1.23
N GLY A 88 -2.47 -18.59 0.29
CA GLY A 88 -1.04 -18.87 0.20
C GLY A 88 -0.20 -17.60 0.09
N ILE A 89 -0.63 -16.62 -0.72
CA ILE A 89 0.03 -15.32 -0.85
C ILE A 89 0.00 -14.56 0.48
N LEU A 90 -1.13 -14.57 1.19
CA LEU A 90 -1.28 -13.91 2.50
C LEU A 90 -0.35 -14.55 3.55
N ILE A 91 -0.34 -15.88 3.62
CA ILE A 91 0.58 -16.61 4.51
C ILE A 91 2.03 -16.29 4.15
N TRP A 92 2.36 -16.26 2.86
CA TRP A 92 3.70 -15.94 2.40
C TRP A 92 4.13 -14.51 2.75
N ALA A 93 3.23 -13.53 2.59
CA ALA A 93 3.43 -12.15 3.01
C ALA A 93 3.74 -12.07 4.51
N LEU A 94 2.92 -12.74 5.33
CA LEU A 94 3.10 -12.81 6.78
C LEU A 94 4.46 -13.42 7.15
N ARG A 95 4.85 -14.53 6.51
CA ARG A 95 6.15 -15.19 6.75
C ARG A 95 7.34 -14.31 6.36
N ARG A 96 7.18 -13.48 5.33
CA ARG A 96 8.21 -12.54 4.87
C ARG A 96 8.22 -11.23 5.68
N LYS A 97 7.27 -11.03 6.60
CA LYS A 97 7.09 -9.81 7.40
C LYS A 97 7.09 -8.54 6.53
N VAL A 98 6.46 -8.65 5.35
CA VAL A 98 6.32 -7.56 4.37
C VAL A 98 4.94 -6.95 4.41
#